data_AF-A0A7Y0IC66-F1
#
_entry.id   AF-A0A7Y0IC66-F1
#
_cell.length_a   1.000
_cell.length_b   1.000
_cell.length_c   1.000
_cell.angle_alpha   90.00
_cell.angle_beta   90.00
_cell.angle_gamma   90.00
#
_symmetry.space_group_name_H-M   'P 1'
#
loop_
_entity.id
_entity.type
_entity.pdbx_description
1 polymer ?
#
loop_
_entity_poly.entity_id
_entity_poly.type
_entity_poly.pdbx_seq_one_letter_code
_entity_poly.pdbx_strand_id
1 'polypeptide(L)'
;MENLSVKEAEALISYFKENVISQEFNDDDTILNAIIKNDADFDKALKGLEISWYDFGEYPEPFTGVVTTEDGSKSGSFEYKPGSRYYFDQFSLN
;
A
#
# COMPACT_ATOMS: atom_id res chain seq x y z
N MET A 1 7.80 -9.04 -12.88
CA MET A 1 6.58 -8.64 -12.13
C MET A 1 6.19 -9.84 -11.29
N GLU A 2 6.05 -9.68 -9.98
CA GLU A 2 5.52 -10.75 -9.13
C GLU A 2 4.03 -10.95 -9.45
N ASN A 3 3.63 -12.17 -9.77
CA ASN A 3 2.23 -12.50 -10.00
C ASN A 3 1.60 -12.85 -8.64
N LEU A 4 0.98 -11.86 -8.00
CA LEU A 4 0.14 -12.05 -6.82
C LEU A 4 -1.27 -12.46 -7.25
N SER A 5 -1.85 -13.48 -6.60
CA SER A 5 -3.27 -13.79 -6.74
C SER A 5 -4.14 -12.74 -6.04
N VAL A 6 -5.42 -12.63 -6.44
CA VAL A 6 -6.40 -11.73 -5.80
C VAL A 6 -6.47 -11.97 -4.29
N LYS A 7 -6.50 -13.25 -3.88
CA LYS A 7 -6.57 -13.63 -2.46
C LYS A 7 -5.33 -13.17 -1.67
N GLU A 8 -4.15 -13.22 -2.28
CA GLU A 8 -2.92 -12.74 -1.65
C GLU A 8 -2.91 -11.21 -1.55
N ALA A 9 -3.40 -10.51 -2.58
CA ALA A 9 -3.59 -9.07 -2.55
C ALA A 9 -4.54 -8.64 -1.43
N GLU A 10 -5.73 -9.26 -1.33
CA GLU A 10 -6.70 -8.98 -0.27
C GLU A 10 -6.14 -9.24 1.14
N ALA A 11 -5.33 -10.29 1.29
CA ALA A 11 -4.68 -10.61 2.55
C ALA A 11 -3.64 -9.55 2.95
N LEU A 12 -2.85 -9.05 2.01
CA LEU A 12 -1.87 -7.98 2.25
C LEU A 12 -2.57 -6.65 2.59
N ILE A 13 -3.65 -6.30 1.88
CA ILE A 13 -4.45 -5.11 2.18
C ILE A 13 -5.04 -5.21 3.59
N SER A 14 -5.63 -6.35 3.93
CA SER A 14 -6.23 -6.59 5.25
C SER A 14 -5.16 -6.50 6.35
N TYR A 15 -4.00 -7.11 6.12
CA TYR A 15 -2.86 -7.03 7.03
C TYR A 15 -2.44 -5.59 7.30
N PHE A 16 -2.29 -4.77 6.25
CA PHE A 16 -1.96 -3.36 6.42
C PHE A 16 -3.04 -2.63 7.25
N LYS A 17 -4.33 -2.80 6.92
CA LYS A 17 -5.45 -2.15 7.63
C LYS A 17 -5.52 -2.50 9.12
N GLU A 18 -5.16 -3.72 9.49
CA GLU A 18 -5.14 -4.16 10.90
C GLU A 18 -3.94 -3.61 11.70
N ASN A 19 -2.90 -3.17 11.01
CA ASN A 19 -1.62 -2.77 11.61
C ASN A 19 -1.28 -1.29 11.45
N VAL A 20 -2.02 -0.55 10.61
CA VAL A 20 -1.90 0.90 10.49
C VAL A 20 -2.50 1.60 11.72
N ILE A 21 -1.74 2.55 12.25
CA ILE A 21 -2.13 3.43 13.37
C ILE A 21 -2.71 4.72 12.83
N SER A 22 -2.05 5.31 11.83
CA SER A 22 -2.51 6.51 11.14
C SER A 22 -2.06 6.49 9.68
N GLN A 23 -2.84 7.18 8.84
CA GLN A 23 -2.52 7.39 7.44
C GLN A 23 -3.04 8.76 7.02
N GLU A 24 -2.17 9.63 6.51
CA GLU A 24 -2.53 10.99 6.08
C GLU A 24 -1.67 11.47 4.91
N PHE A 25 -2.28 12.24 4.01
CA PHE A 25 -1.54 13.00 3.02
C PHE A 25 -0.91 14.25 3.67
N ASN A 26 0.22 14.69 3.12
CA ASN A 26 0.73 16.02 3.40
C ASN A 26 -0.15 17.11 2.77
N ASP A 27 0.07 18.37 3.13
CA ASP A 27 -0.74 19.52 2.69
C ASP A 27 -0.88 19.65 1.17
N ASP A 28 0.13 19.19 0.42
CA ASP A 28 0.17 19.25 -1.04
C ASP A 28 -0.26 17.93 -1.73
N ASP A 29 -0.78 16.94 -0.98
CA ASP A 29 -1.26 15.65 -1.50
C ASP A 29 -0.21 14.82 -2.30
N THR A 30 1.07 15.14 -2.15
CA THR A 30 2.18 14.50 -2.88
C THR A 30 2.81 13.33 -2.12
N ILE A 31 2.60 13.26 -0.81
CA ILE A 31 3.15 12.24 0.08
C ILE A 31 2.04 11.70 0.98
N LEU A 32 1.82 10.39 0.90
CA LEU A 32 0.97 9.66 1.85
C LEU A 32 1.85 9.06 2.93
N ASN A 33 1.73 9.54 4.16
CA ASN A 33 2.43 8.98 5.31
C ASN A 33 1.53 7.97 6.02
N ALA A 34 2.03 6.76 6.25
CA ALA A 34 1.37 5.74 7.06
C ALA A 34 2.29 5.31 8.22
N ILE A 35 1.73 5.31 9.43
CA ILE A 35 2.41 4.82 10.63
C ILE A 35 1.84 3.44 10.97
N ILE A 36 2.71 2.44 11.18
CA ILE A 36 2.31 1.08 11.55
C ILE A 36 2.84 0.68 12.93
N LYS A 37 2.22 -0.33 13.54
CA LYS A 37 2.69 -0.92 14.81
C LYS A 37 4.13 -1.45 14.71
N ASN A 38 4.87 -1.37 15.80
CA ASN A 38 6.28 -1.81 15.85
C ASN A 38 6.48 -3.32 15.68
N ASP A 39 5.48 -4.13 16.06
CA ASP A 39 5.49 -5.59 15.92
C ASP A 39 4.95 -6.09 14.57
N ALA A 40 4.51 -5.17 13.70
CA ALA A 40 4.05 -5.51 12.36
C ALA A 40 5.22 -5.94 11.46
N ASP A 41 4.92 -6.85 10.55
CA ASP A 41 5.76 -7.24 9.42
C ASP A 41 5.80 -6.07 8.43
N PHE A 42 6.92 -5.34 8.47
CA PHE A 42 7.13 -4.10 7.73
C PHE A 42 6.93 -4.30 6.22
N ASP A 43 7.49 -5.37 5.65
CA ASP A 43 7.44 -5.61 4.21
C ASP A 43 6.02 -5.92 3.74
N LYS A 44 5.27 -6.71 4.53
CA LYS A 44 3.84 -6.97 4.25
C LYS A 44 2.99 -5.72 4.37
N ALA A 45 3.26 -4.87 5.36
CA ALA A 45 2.53 -3.63 5.54
C ALA A 45 2.80 -2.64 4.39
N LEU A 46 4.06 -2.49 3.98
CA LEU A 46 4.45 -1.67 2.83
C LEU A 46 3.77 -2.17 1.54
N LYS A 47 3.81 -3.48 1.30
CA LYS A 47 3.17 -4.09 0.14
C LYS A 47 1.64 -3.96 0.18
N GLY A 48 1.04 -4.11 1.36
CA GLY A 48 -0.41 -3.95 1.56
C GLY A 48 -0.88 -2.52 1.27
N LEU A 49 -0.14 -1.50 1.73
CA LEU A 49 -0.44 -0.11 1.39
C LEU A 49 -0.30 0.12 -0.11
N GLU A 50 0.81 -0.31 -0.71
CA GLU A 50 1.05 -0.20 -2.16
C GLU A 50 -0.14 -0.77 -2.95
N ILE A 51 -0.54 -2.00 -2.66
CA ILE A 51 -1.63 -2.71 -3.36
C ILE A 51 -3.00 -2.05 -3.12
N SER A 52 -3.25 -1.49 -1.94
CA SER A 52 -4.55 -0.86 -1.62
C SER A 52 -4.92 0.28 -2.57
N TRP A 53 -3.91 0.99 -3.10
CA TRP A 53 -4.10 2.06 -4.08
C TRP A 53 -4.24 1.55 -5.51
N TYR A 54 -3.82 0.32 -5.79
CA TYR A 54 -4.01 -0.29 -7.12
C TYR A 54 -5.36 -0.99 -7.26
N ASP A 55 -5.93 -1.51 -6.16
CA ASP A 55 -7.25 -2.14 -6.15
C ASP A 55 -8.39 -1.13 -5.97
N PHE A 56 -8.15 -0.04 -5.21
CA PHE A 56 -9.17 0.98 -4.91
C PHE A 56 -8.87 2.39 -5.44
N GLY A 57 -7.69 2.65 -6.00
CA GLY A 57 -7.26 4.02 -6.30
C GLY A 57 -7.55 4.47 -7.73
N GLU A 58 -8.62 5.25 -7.90
CA GLU A 58 -8.70 6.31 -8.91
C GLU A 58 -8.11 7.61 -8.33
N TYR A 59 -6.90 7.58 -7.77
CA TYR A 59 -6.26 8.83 -7.34
C TYR A 59 -5.67 9.51 -8.59
N PRO A 60 -6.09 10.73 -8.94
CA PRO A 60 -5.81 11.30 -10.25
C PRO A 60 -4.35 11.72 -10.42
N GLU A 61 -3.63 11.93 -9.32
CA GLU A 61 -2.27 12.46 -9.31
C GLU A 61 -1.25 11.41 -8.80
N PRO A 62 0.00 11.42 -9.27
CA PRO A 62 1.05 10.60 -8.69
C PRO A 62 1.38 11.08 -7.28
N PHE A 63 1.69 10.14 -6.38
CA PHE A 63 2.16 10.45 -5.03
C PHE A 63 3.20 9.43 -4.56
N THR A 64 3.93 9.75 -3.50
CA THR A 64 4.84 8.82 -2.82
C THR A 64 4.18 8.29 -1.56
N GLY A 65 4.00 6.97 -1.45
CA GLY A 65 3.57 6.34 -0.21
C GLY A 65 4.77 6.04 0.68
N VAL A 66 4.72 6.46 1.94
CA VAL A 66 5.76 6.24 2.94
C VAL A 66 5.16 5.45 4.10
N VAL A 67 5.79 4.33 4.45
CA VAL A 67 5.44 3.54 5.64
C VAL A 67 6.56 3.66 6.66
N THR A 68 6.21 3.99 7.90
CA THR A 68 7.16 4.11 9.01
C THR A 68 6.62 3.36 10.24
N THR A 69 7.47 2.68 10.99
CA THR A 69 7.07 2.10 12.28
C THR A 69 6.83 3.21 13.31
N GLU A 70 5.95 2.96 14.29
CA GLU A 70 5.62 3.93 15.35
C GLU A 70 6.85 4.51 16.07
N ASP A 71 7.89 3.70 16.28
CA ASP A 71 9.15 4.11 16.89
C ASP A 71 10.15 4.77 15.92
N GLY A 72 9.82 4.87 14.63
CA GLY A 72 10.67 5.40 13.58
C GLY A 72 11.88 4.54 13.22
N SER A 73 12.00 3.32 13.75
CA SER A 73 13.15 2.44 13.51
C SER A 73 13.23 1.89 12.09
N LYS A 74 12.10 1.78 11.39
CA LYS A 74 12.02 1.36 9.98
C LYS A 74 11.17 2.33 9.18
N SER A 75 11.63 2.63 7.98
CA SER A 75 10.89 3.43 7.00
C SER A 75 11.21 2.96 5.58
N GLY A 76 10.25 3.13 4.68
CA GLY A 76 10.33 2.68 3.29
C GLY A 76 9.20 3.30 2.47
N SER A 77 9.35 3.29 1.15
CA SER A 77 8.42 4.00 0.27
C SER A 77 8.16 3.29 -1.05
N PHE A 78 7.06 3.66 -1.69
CA PHE A 78 6.71 3.29 -3.05
C PHE A 78 6.20 4.51 -3.82
N GLU A 79 6.33 4.47 -5.15
CA GLU A 79 5.72 5.46 -6.03
C GLU A 79 4.37 4.94 -6.53
N TYR A 80 3.29 5.69 -6.27
CA TYR A 80 2.02 5.49 -6.96
C TYR A 80 2.00 6.33 -8.24
N LYS A 81 1.64 5.69 -9.35
CA LYS A 81 1.42 6.38 -10.63
C LYS A 81 0.06 6.00 -11.19
N PRO A 82 -0.85 6.96 -11.42
CA PRO A 82 -2.15 6.68 -12.02
C PRO A 82 -1.99 5.94 -13.36
N GLY A 83 -2.84 4.95 -13.60
CA GLY A 83 -2.79 4.10 -14.80
C GLY A 83 -1.74 2.97 -14.75
N SER A 84 -0.93 2.87 -13.71
CA SER A 84 -0.06 1.71 -13.48
C SER A 84 -0.92 0.54 -13.00
N ARG A 85 -1.35 -0.32 -13.93
CA ARG A 85 -2.13 -1.52 -13.58
C ARG A 85 -1.19 -2.59 -13.03
N TYR A 86 -1.38 -3.00 -11.78
CA TYR A 86 -0.99 -4.35 -11.38
C TYR A 86 -1.88 -5.33 -12.14
N TYR A 87 -1.28 -6.13 -13.03
CA TYR A 87 -1.96 -7.27 -13.63
C TYR A 87 -2.00 -8.37 -12.58
N PHE A 88 -3.04 -8.39 -11.75
CA PHE A 88 -3.37 -9.57 -10.98
C PHE A 88 -3.76 -10.65 -11.99
N ASP A 89 -3.07 -11.78 -11.97
CA ASP A 89 -3.41 -12.89 -12.84
C ASP A 89 -4.86 -13.30 -12.54
N GLN A 90 -5.69 -13.19 -13.59
CA GLN A 90 -7.09 -13.62 -13.71
C GLN A 90 -8.20 -12.68 -13.21
N PHE A 91 -8.55 -11.70 -14.07
CA PHE A 91 -9.95 -11.62 -14.53
C PHE A 91 -10.22 -12.82 -15.47
N SER A 92 -10.43 -14.01 -14.90
CA SER A 92 -11.20 -15.05 -15.58
C SER A 92 -12.62 -14.97 -15.02
N LEU A 93 -13.38 -14.00 -15.53
CA LEU A 93 -14.83 -14.02 -15.41
C LEU A 93 -15.31 -15.28 -16.15
N ASN A 94 -15.69 -16.32 -15.41
CA ASN A 94 -16.63 -17.32 -15.89
C ASN A 94 -18.06 -16.81 -15.67
#